data_AF-A0A3N9NK96-F1
#
_entry.id   AF-A0A3N9NK96-F1
#
_cell.length_a   1.000
_cell.length_b   1.000
_cell.length_c   1.000
_cell.angle_alpha   90.00
_cell.angle_beta   90.00
_cell.angle_gamma   90.00
#
_symmetry.space_group_name_H-M   'P 1'
#
loop_
_entity.id
_entity.type
_entity.pdbx_description
1 polymer ?
#
loop_
_entity_poly.entity_id
_entity_poly.type
_entity_poly.pdbx_seq_one_letter_code
_entity_poly.pdbx_strand_id
1 'polypeptide(L)'
;MDKTGIINVREHVSEYIQKRKSWTIKNVLSNYFKASNLFANIYREYSSGKDVSFERIRQLSEILFDIKEELHLVYKRLKDPRKNIFEHTAKYTPNDSEMDFIHNVGLLFHKAMVARELSYMIDYYETDADEDYNELKNSYDDYMKRLANLFEKGAALVPPFLRNFSNDVVVLSYFLEHDRYAESVLGLDLSSIFEHLQENAETISPNIKVAHYLLESGWKDRAKKVLYDGLQKNPGDERIRDLLAQCG
;
A
#
# COMPACT_ATOMS: atom_id res chain seq x y z
N MET A 1 -15.50 -40.30 29.38
CA MET A 1 -14.98 -39.08 30.00
C MET A 1 -13.51 -39.02 29.68
N ASP A 2 -13.19 -38.13 28.73
CA ASP A 2 -11.97 -37.35 28.51
C ASP A 2 -11.84 -37.12 27.00
N LYS A 3 -12.57 -36.10 26.54
CA LYS A 3 -12.59 -35.60 25.16
C LYS A 3 -12.26 -34.12 25.19
N THR A 4 -11.01 -33.80 25.49
CA THR A 4 -10.45 -32.47 25.23
C THR A 4 -8.99 -32.62 24.87
N GLY A 5 -8.75 -33.28 23.72
CA GLY A 5 -7.56 -33.03 22.93
C GLY A 5 -7.64 -31.60 22.42
N ILE A 6 -7.30 -30.61 23.26
CA ILE A 6 -6.96 -29.27 22.81
C ILE A 6 -5.63 -29.45 22.09
N ILE A 7 -5.69 -29.75 20.79
CA ILE A 7 -4.55 -29.63 19.91
C ILE A 7 -4.26 -28.13 19.89
N ASN A 8 -3.27 -27.74 20.68
CA ASN A 8 -2.70 -26.40 20.65
C ASN A 8 -1.94 -26.30 19.32
N VAL A 9 -2.68 -26.12 18.22
CA VAL A 9 -2.11 -25.85 16.91
C VAL A 9 -1.50 -24.45 17.05
N ARG A 10 -0.21 -24.39 17.41
CA ARG A 10 0.56 -23.16 17.26
C ARG A 10 0.28 -22.65 15.85
N GLU A 11 -0.28 -21.45 15.74
CA GLU A 11 -0.49 -20.81 14.45
C GLU A 11 0.86 -20.75 13.74
N HIS A 12 1.08 -21.66 12.80
CA HIS A 12 2.35 -21.77 12.10
C HIS A 12 2.23 -20.98 10.81
N VAL A 13 2.96 -19.86 10.73
CA VAL A 13 3.14 -19.13 9.48
C VAL A 13 4.20 -19.85 8.66
N SER A 14 3.92 -20.15 7.39
CA SER A 14 4.88 -20.85 6.53
C SER A 14 6.18 -20.07 6.35
N GLU A 15 7.31 -20.77 6.26
CA GLU A 15 8.63 -20.13 6.05
C GLU A 15 8.68 -19.25 4.79
N TYR A 16 7.98 -19.68 3.73
CA TYR A 16 7.87 -18.90 2.51
C TYR A 16 7.27 -17.51 2.77
N ILE A 17 6.16 -17.46 3.52
CA ILE A 17 5.48 -16.20 3.84
C ILE A 17 6.33 -15.35 4.78
N GLN A 18 6.99 -15.96 5.76
CA GLN A 18 7.91 -15.24 6.65
C GLN A 18 9.04 -14.54 5.86
N LYS A 19 9.66 -15.25 4.91
CA LYS A 19 10.75 -14.70 4.07
C LYS A 19 10.28 -13.65 3.07
N ARG A 20 9.01 -13.70 2.64
CA ARG A 20 8.46 -12.80 1.61
C ARG A 20 7.70 -11.59 2.14
N LYS A 21 7.25 -11.59 3.41
CA LYS A 21 6.40 -10.54 3.98
C LYS A 21 6.92 -9.13 3.63
N SER A 22 8.16 -8.82 3.97
CA SER A 22 8.75 -7.50 3.76
C SER A 22 8.73 -7.05 2.29
N TRP A 23 9.06 -7.95 1.36
CA TRP A 23 9.02 -7.67 -0.08
C TRP A 23 7.60 -7.52 -0.62
N THR A 24 6.68 -8.38 -0.19
CA THR A 24 5.27 -8.26 -0.58
C THR A 24 4.67 -6.96 -0.08
N ILE A 25 4.98 -6.53 1.14
CA ILE A 25 4.47 -5.28 1.71
C ILE A 25 5.07 -4.07 0.98
N LYS A 26 6.36 -4.12 0.64
CA LYS A 26 6.98 -3.11 -0.24
C LYS A 26 6.25 -2.99 -1.59
N ASN A 27 5.90 -4.10 -2.21
CA ASN A 27 5.16 -4.11 -3.48
C ASN A 27 3.74 -3.56 -3.33
N VAL A 28 3.02 -3.99 -2.30
CA VAL A 28 1.69 -3.49 -1.92
C VAL A 28 1.71 -1.97 -1.81
N LEU A 29 2.67 -1.40 -1.08
CA LEU A 29 2.80 0.06 -0.94
C LEU A 29 3.14 0.75 -2.26
N SER A 30 4.07 0.18 -3.04
CA SER A 30 4.41 0.72 -4.35
C SER A 30 3.21 0.77 -5.29
N ASN A 31 2.46 -0.33 -5.38
CA ASN A 31 1.28 -0.41 -6.22
C ASN A 31 0.14 0.46 -5.68
N TYR A 32 -0.02 0.55 -4.36
CA TYR A 32 -1.00 1.44 -3.75
C TYR A 32 -0.73 2.90 -4.12
N PHE A 33 0.52 3.38 -4.01
CA PHE A 33 0.85 4.75 -4.41
C PHE A 33 0.72 4.98 -5.93
N LYS A 34 0.99 3.98 -6.77
CA LYS A 34 0.69 4.05 -8.21
C LYS A 34 -0.82 4.17 -8.47
N ALA A 35 -1.63 3.36 -7.80
CA ALA A 35 -3.09 3.39 -7.91
C ALA A 35 -3.65 4.74 -7.46
N SER A 36 -3.17 5.28 -6.33
CA SER A 36 -3.57 6.60 -5.84
C SER A 36 -3.25 7.71 -6.83
N ASN A 37 -2.05 7.72 -7.41
CA ASN A 37 -1.67 8.71 -8.42
C ASN A 37 -2.47 8.57 -9.72
N LEU A 38 -2.67 7.33 -10.20
CA LEU A 38 -3.49 7.06 -11.38
C LEU A 38 -4.92 7.55 -11.15
N PHE A 39 -5.52 7.24 -9.99
CA PHE A 39 -6.85 7.70 -9.65
C PHE A 39 -6.92 9.22 -9.48
N ALA A 40 -5.92 9.87 -8.87
CA ALA A 40 -5.90 11.32 -8.75
C ALA A 40 -5.91 12.01 -10.13
N ASN A 41 -5.20 11.46 -11.12
CA ASN A 41 -5.23 11.95 -12.50
C ASN A 41 -6.59 11.71 -13.17
N ILE A 42 -7.13 10.49 -13.02
CA ILE A 42 -8.48 10.14 -13.50
C ILE A 42 -9.52 11.10 -12.92
N TYR A 43 -9.51 11.31 -11.60
CA TYR A 43 -10.49 12.10 -10.88
C TYR A 43 -10.39 13.60 -11.23
N ARG A 44 -9.17 14.10 -11.49
CA ARG A 44 -8.96 15.47 -11.97
C ARG A 44 -9.59 15.70 -13.34
N GLU A 45 -9.39 14.76 -14.28
CA GLU A 45 -9.99 14.84 -15.61
C GLU A 45 -11.52 14.77 -15.53
N TYR A 46 -12.02 13.78 -14.78
CA TYR A 46 -13.44 13.63 -14.48
C TYR A 46 -14.05 14.92 -13.90
N SER A 47 -13.40 15.52 -12.89
CA SER A 47 -13.88 16.76 -12.24
C SER A 47 -13.83 17.98 -13.17
N SER A 48 -12.98 17.95 -14.20
CA SER A 48 -12.92 18.97 -15.24
C SER A 48 -13.95 18.79 -16.36
N GLY A 49 -14.84 17.80 -16.23
CA GLY A 49 -15.86 17.48 -17.23
C GLY A 49 -15.33 16.75 -18.45
N LYS A 50 -14.11 16.19 -18.38
CA LYS A 50 -13.56 15.34 -19.44
C LYS A 50 -14.05 13.92 -19.29
N ASP A 51 -14.29 13.27 -20.43
CA ASP A 51 -14.59 11.84 -20.46
C ASP A 51 -13.36 11.04 -20.04
N VAL A 52 -13.56 10.12 -19.13
CA VAL A 52 -12.54 9.17 -18.67
C VAL A 52 -12.81 7.85 -19.36
N SER A 53 -11.86 7.41 -20.18
CA SER A 53 -11.95 6.15 -20.91
C SER A 53 -12.03 4.94 -19.97
N PHE A 54 -12.83 3.94 -20.34
CA PHE A 54 -12.87 2.61 -19.73
C PHE A 54 -11.49 2.03 -19.39
N GLU A 55 -10.53 2.14 -20.31
CA GLU A 55 -9.20 1.55 -20.18
C GLU A 55 -8.44 2.03 -18.94
N ARG A 56 -8.63 3.29 -18.54
CA ARG A 56 -8.00 3.85 -17.35
C ARG A 56 -8.60 3.32 -16.06
N ILE A 57 -9.92 3.13 -16.05
CA ILE A 57 -10.62 2.52 -14.90
C ILE A 57 -10.28 1.01 -14.83
N ARG A 58 -10.13 0.33 -15.97
CA ARG A 58 -9.63 -1.04 -16.04
C ARG A 58 -8.24 -1.15 -15.41
N GLN A 59 -7.28 -0.33 -15.85
CA GLN A 59 -5.93 -0.31 -15.30
C GLN A 59 -5.94 -0.08 -13.78
N LEU A 60 -6.76 0.85 -13.29
CA LEU A 60 -6.93 1.07 -11.85
C LEU A 60 -7.43 -0.18 -11.13
N SER A 61 -8.46 -0.84 -11.65
CA SER A 61 -9.04 -2.05 -11.06
C SER A 61 -8.03 -3.21 -10.99
N GLU A 62 -7.14 -3.31 -11.98
CA GLU A 62 -6.09 -4.35 -12.05
C GLU A 62 -5.01 -4.12 -11.00
N ILE A 63 -4.52 -2.89 -10.86
CA ILE A 63 -3.55 -2.56 -9.81
C ILE A 63 -4.16 -2.84 -8.42
N LEU A 64 -5.42 -2.47 -8.20
CA LEU A 64 -6.12 -2.72 -6.94
C LEU A 64 -6.35 -4.22 -6.68
N PHE A 65 -6.60 -5.00 -7.72
CA PHE A 65 -6.67 -6.46 -7.62
C PHE A 65 -5.35 -7.06 -7.17
N ASP A 66 -4.24 -6.65 -7.79
CA ASP A 66 -2.90 -7.13 -7.45
C ASP A 66 -2.55 -6.83 -5.99
N ILE A 67 -2.81 -5.59 -5.53
CA ILE A 67 -2.60 -5.21 -4.12
C ILE A 67 -3.41 -6.10 -3.18
N LYS A 68 -4.70 -6.30 -3.48
CA LYS A 68 -5.60 -7.13 -2.67
C LYS A 68 -5.10 -8.58 -2.59
N GLU A 69 -4.66 -9.16 -3.70
CA GLU A 69 -4.18 -10.54 -3.72
C GLU A 69 -2.81 -10.68 -3.04
N GLU A 70 -1.90 -9.70 -3.18
CA GLU A 70 -0.64 -9.65 -2.43
C GLU A 70 -0.86 -9.56 -0.91
N LEU A 71 -1.80 -8.71 -0.47
CA LEU A 71 -2.19 -8.65 0.94
C LEU A 71 -2.71 -9.99 1.44
N HIS A 72 -3.58 -10.65 0.67
CA HIS A 72 -4.11 -11.96 1.02
C HIS A 72 -3.16 -13.13 0.78
N LEU A 73 -1.99 -12.92 0.18
CA LEU A 73 -0.90 -13.88 0.18
C LEU A 73 -0.23 -13.94 1.56
N VAL A 74 -0.07 -12.79 2.20
CA VAL A 74 0.60 -12.64 3.51
C VAL A 74 -0.37 -12.82 4.68
N TYR A 75 -1.57 -12.26 4.57
CA TYR A 75 -2.54 -12.19 5.65
C TYR A 75 -3.73 -13.13 5.42
N LYS A 76 -4.22 -13.71 6.52
CA LYS A 76 -5.44 -14.51 6.54
C LYS A 76 -6.64 -13.65 6.15
N ARG A 77 -7.56 -14.26 5.38
CA ARG A 77 -8.88 -13.70 5.11
C ARG A 77 -9.82 -13.92 6.29
N LEU A 78 -10.68 -12.94 6.54
CA LEU A 78 -11.77 -13.04 7.50
C LEU A 78 -12.89 -13.88 6.87
N LYS A 79 -13.23 -15.02 7.49
CA LYS A 79 -14.32 -15.90 7.05
C LYS A 79 -15.67 -15.49 7.63
N ASP A 80 -15.69 -15.17 8.93
CA ASP A 80 -16.87 -14.64 9.61
C ASP A 80 -16.51 -13.33 10.29
N PRO A 81 -16.88 -12.17 9.69
CA PRO A 81 -16.59 -10.87 10.27
C PRO A 81 -17.25 -10.63 11.63
N ARG A 82 -18.41 -11.22 11.90
CA ARG A 82 -19.14 -11.01 13.16
C ARG A 82 -18.50 -11.75 14.33
N LYS A 83 -17.81 -12.85 14.04
CA LYS A 83 -17.16 -13.70 15.04
C LYS A 83 -15.64 -13.58 15.04
N ASN A 84 -15.10 -12.70 14.20
CA ASN A 84 -13.66 -12.53 13.98
C ASN A 84 -12.93 -13.86 13.66
N ILE A 85 -13.56 -14.72 12.86
CA ILE A 85 -13.02 -16.03 12.50
C ILE A 85 -12.24 -15.90 11.20
N PHE A 86 -10.95 -16.20 11.25
CA PHE A 86 -10.05 -16.21 10.09
C PHE A 86 -10.01 -17.58 9.40
N GLU A 87 -9.53 -17.59 8.16
CA GLU A 87 -9.19 -18.84 7.48
C GLU A 87 -8.09 -19.62 8.21
N HIS A 88 -8.18 -20.95 8.16
CA HIS A 88 -7.14 -21.84 8.69
C HIS A 88 -6.04 -22.05 7.64
N THR A 89 -5.21 -21.04 7.42
CA THR A 89 -4.06 -21.09 6.51
C THR A 89 -2.78 -20.71 7.25
N ALA A 90 -1.62 -21.12 6.70
CA ALA A 90 -0.30 -20.83 7.26
C ALA A 90 0.18 -19.39 6.98
N LYS A 91 -0.70 -18.41 7.17
CA LYS A 91 -0.52 -16.97 6.93
C LYS A 91 -0.53 -16.19 8.25
N TYR A 92 -0.15 -14.91 8.21
CA TYR A 92 -0.28 -14.03 9.38
C TYR A 92 -1.75 -13.70 9.67
N THR A 93 -2.14 -13.70 10.94
CA THR A 93 -3.40 -13.07 11.37
C THR A 93 -3.16 -11.56 11.41
N PRO A 94 -3.89 -10.73 10.64
CA PRO A 94 -3.67 -9.29 10.65
C PRO A 94 -4.09 -8.68 12.00
N ASN A 95 -3.36 -7.66 12.45
CA ASN A 95 -3.79 -6.79 13.55
C ASN A 95 -4.78 -5.72 13.08
N ASP A 96 -5.24 -4.85 13.98
CA ASP A 96 -6.27 -3.85 13.67
C ASP A 96 -5.88 -2.89 12.54
N SER A 97 -4.66 -2.33 12.56
CA SER A 97 -4.24 -1.41 11.49
C SER A 97 -4.01 -2.12 10.16
N GLU A 98 -3.53 -3.37 10.18
CA GLU A 98 -3.45 -4.23 9.00
C GLU A 98 -4.85 -4.56 8.45
N MET A 99 -5.81 -4.87 9.32
CA MET A 99 -7.20 -5.14 8.92
C MET A 99 -7.88 -3.92 8.29
N ASP A 100 -7.72 -2.74 8.88
CA ASP A 100 -8.31 -1.51 8.36
C ASP A 100 -7.78 -1.20 6.95
N PHE A 101 -6.47 -1.32 6.74
CA PHE A 101 -5.85 -1.11 5.44
C PHE A 101 -6.30 -2.17 4.41
N ILE A 102 -6.30 -3.45 4.78
CA ILE A 102 -6.78 -4.55 3.93
C ILE A 102 -8.24 -4.33 3.53
N HIS A 103 -9.09 -3.91 4.48
CA HIS A 103 -10.49 -3.64 4.23
C HIS A 103 -10.68 -2.47 3.26
N ASN A 104 -9.94 -1.37 3.47
CA ASN A 104 -9.97 -0.23 2.56
C ASN A 104 -9.57 -0.60 1.13
N VAL A 105 -8.47 -1.34 0.95
CA VAL A 105 -8.05 -1.85 -0.37
C VAL A 105 -9.11 -2.75 -0.99
N GLY A 106 -9.72 -3.64 -0.21
CA GLY A 106 -10.82 -4.48 -0.66
C GLY A 106 -12.01 -3.66 -1.18
N LEU A 107 -12.41 -2.62 -0.44
CA LEU A 107 -13.47 -1.71 -0.87
C LEU A 107 -13.08 -0.93 -2.13
N LEU A 108 -11.86 -0.39 -2.20
CA LEU A 108 -11.35 0.30 -3.38
C LEU A 108 -11.45 -0.59 -4.62
N PHE A 109 -10.96 -1.84 -4.53
CA PHE A 109 -11.05 -2.80 -5.62
C PHE A 109 -12.49 -3.02 -6.07
N HIS A 110 -13.40 -3.33 -5.14
CA HIS A 110 -14.80 -3.58 -5.47
C HIS A 110 -15.50 -2.36 -6.08
N LYS A 111 -15.21 -1.15 -5.60
CA LYS A 111 -15.78 0.09 -6.15
C LYS A 111 -15.19 0.44 -7.52
N ALA A 112 -13.90 0.18 -7.73
CA ALA A 112 -13.25 0.36 -9.03
C ALA A 112 -13.80 -0.62 -10.07
N MET A 113 -14.08 -1.86 -9.68
CA MET A 113 -14.74 -2.84 -10.55
C MET A 113 -16.12 -2.35 -11.00
N VAL A 114 -16.96 -1.83 -10.08
CA VAL A 114 -18.27 -1.30 -10.47
C VAL A 114 -18.13 -0.08 -11.39
N ALA A 115 -17.23 0.86 -11.06
CA ALA A 115 -16.97 2.01 -11.93
C ALA A 115 -16.48 1.59 -13.32
N ARG A 116 -15.68 0.52 -13.40
CA ARG A 116 -15.21 -0.07 -14.67
C ARG A 116 -16.37 -0.59 -15.51
N GLU A 117 -17.26 -1.38 -14.93
CA GLU A 117 -18.42 -1.91 -15.66
C GLU A 117 -19.35 -0.78 -16.13
N LEU A 118 -19.60 0.24 -15.29
CA LEU A 118 -20.40 1.40 -15.66
C LEU A 118 -19.76 2.20 -16.81
N SER A 119 -18.45 2.43 -16.75
CA SER A 119 -17.71 3.08 -17.84
C SER A 119 -17.72 2.25 -19.12
N TYR A 120 -17.64 0.92 -19.03
CA TYR A 120 -17.80 0.04 -20.19
C TYR A 120 -19.20 0.18 -20.82
N MET A 121 -20.24 0.22 -19.97
CA MET A 121 -21.60 0.39 -20.44
C MET A 121 -21.82 1.71 -21.18
N ILE A 122 -21.31 2.81 -20.61
CA ILE A 122 -21.36 4.15 -21.20
C ILE A 122 -20.59 4.23 -22.52
N ASP A 123 -19.40 3.62 -22.60
CA ASP A 123 -18.51 3.72 -23.77
C ASP A 123 -18.94 2.81 -24.93
N TYR A 124 -19.56 1.64 -24.66
CA TYR A 124 -19.70 0.57 -25.66
C TYR A 124 -21.12 0.07 -25.92
N TYR A 125 -22.11 0.39 -25.09
CA TYR A 125 -23.50 0.05 -25.41
C TYR A 125 -24.21 1.25 -26.02
N GLU A 126 -24.88 1.02 -27.15
CA GLU A 126 -25.90 1.94 -27.66
C GLU A 126 -27.05 1.93 -26.63
N THR A 127 -27.05 2.88 -25.70
CA THR A 127 -28.19 3.09 -24.81
C THR A 127 -29.34 3.64 -25.65
N ASP A 128 -30.25 2.76 -26.05
CA ASP A 128 -31.55 3.16 -26.59
C ASP A 128 -32.28 3.96 -25.50
N ALA A 129 -32.43 5.27 -25.71
CA ALA A 129 -33.02 6.29 -24.83
C ALA A 129 -32.07 7.03 -23.87
N ASP A 130 -32.21 8.37 -23.84
CA ASP A 130 -31.50 9.29 -22.96
C ASP A 130 -31.67 8.97 -21.45
N GLU A 131 -32.72 8.25 -21.06
CA GLU A 131 -32.97 7.88 -19.65
C GLU A 131 -31.95 6.86 -19.12
N ASP A 132 -31.68 5.78 -19.88
CA ASP A 132 -30.74 4.72 -19.48
C ASP A 132 -29.30 5.27 -19.36
N TYR A 133 -28.91 6.15 -20.28
CA TYR A 133 -27.62 6.84 -20.22
C TYR A 133 -27.48 7.69 -18.95
N ASN A 134 -28.52 8.48 -18.62
CA ASN A 134 -28.48 9.37 -17.46
C ASN A 134 -28.41 8.59 -16.14
N GLU A 135 -29.12 7.46 -16.02
CA GLU A 135 -29.04 6.60 -14.83
C GLU A 135 -27.65 5.97 -14.66
N LEU A 136 -27.06 5.47 -15.75
CA LEU A 136 -25.70 4.91 -15.75
C LEU A 136 -24.67 5.97 -15.39
N LYS A 137 -24.78 7.16 -15.98
CA LYS A 137 -23.89 8.28 -15.73
C LYS A 137 -23.97 8.76 -14.27
N ASN A 138 -25.17 8.91 -13.73
CA ASN A 138 -25.37 9.26 -12.32
C ASN A 138 -24.76 8.22 -11.37
N SER A 139 -24.92 6.94 -11.70
CA SER A 139 -24.30 5.84 -10.93
C SER A 139 -22.78 5.88 -11.02
N TYR A 140 -22.22 6.09 -12.21
CA TYR A 140 -20.78 6.22 -12.41
C TYR A 140 -20.22 7.38 -11.58
N ASP A 141 -20.89 8.53 -11.61
CA ASP A 141 -20.48 9.74 -10.89
C ASP A 141 -20.49 9.55 -9.37
N ASP A 142 -21.46 8.83 -8.82
CA ASP A 142 -21.49 8.44 -7.40
C ASP A 142 -20.30 7.55 -7.05
N TYR A 143 -19.99 6.54 -7.88
CA TYR A 143 -18.85 5.65 -7.63
C TYR A 143 -17.50 6.36 -7.75
N MET A 144 -17.35 7.33 -8.65
CA MET A 144 -16.15 8.17 -8.74
C MET A 144 -15.93 8.96 -7.46
N LYS A 145 -16.98 9.57 -6.88
CA LYS A 145 -16.91 10.27 -5.59
C LYS A 145 -16.59 9.32 -4.44
N ARG A 146 -17.19 8.12 -4.43
CA ARG A 146 -16.88 7.10 -3.41
C ARG A 146 -15.44 6.64 -3.47
N LEU A 147 -14.88 6.44 -4.67
CA LEU A 147 -13.47 6.10 -4.84
C LEU A 147 -12.56 7.20 -4.31
N ALA A 148 -12.84 8.47 -4.59
CA ALA A 148 -12.08 9.59 -4.04
C ALA A 148 -12.06 9.58 -2.51
N ASN A 149 -13.22 9.42 -1.88
CA ASN A 149 -13.32 9.33 -0.42
C ASN A 149 -12.58 8.11 0.14
N LEU A 150 -12.58 6.97 -0.56
CA LEU A 150 -11.88 5.77 -0.13
C LEU A 150 -10.36 5.92 -0.23
N PHE A 151 -9.84 6.57 -1.28
CA PHE A 151 -8.42 6.86 -1.42
C PHE A 151 -7.92 7.84 -0.35
N GLU A 152 -8.70 8.88 -0.05
CA GLU A 152 -8.38 9.82 1.04
C GLU A 152 -8.31 9.09 2.39
N LYS A 153 -9.34 8.30 2.71
CA LYS A 153 -9.34 7.46 3.92
C LYS A 153 -8.17 6.48 3.94
N GLY A 154 -7.88 5.84 2.81
CA GLY A 154 -6.80 4.88 2.69
C GLY A 154 -5.42 5.52 2.91
N ALA A 155 -5.20 6.73 2.42
CA ALA A 155 -3.97 7.48 2.69
C ALA A 155 -3.76 7.72 4.19
N ALA A 156 -4.83 8.04 4.94
CA ALA A 156 -4.78 8.19 6.39
C ALA A 156 -4.51 6.86 7.15
N LEU A 157 -4.78 5.70 6.53
CA LEU A 157 -4.50 4.38 7.11
C LEU A 157 -3.07 3.91 6.88
N VAL A 158 -2.34 4.49 5.92
CA VAL A 158 -0.96 4.09 5.62
C VAL A 158 -0.01 4.34 6.81
N PRO A 159 0.03 5.51 7.47
CA PRO A 159 0.91 5.71 8.63
C PRO A 159 0.73 4.69 9.78
N PRO A 160 -0.47 4.43 10.31
CA PRO A 160 -0.65 3.42 11.36
C PRO A 160 -0.37 1.99 10.88
N PHE A 161 -0.60 1.68 9.60
CA PHE A 161 -0.20 0.41 9.00
C PHE A 161 1.33 0.25 8.96
N LEU A 162 2.04 1.31 8.57
CA LEU A 162 3.48 1.31 8.43
C LEU A 162 4.22 1.12 9.76
N ARG A 163 3.63 1.50 10.90
CA ARG A 163 4.23 1.27 12.24
C ARG A 163 4.60 -0.19 12.50
N ASN A 164 3.85 -1.12 11.91
CA ASN A 164 4.14 -2.56 11.97
C ASN A 164 5.47 -2.94 11.26
N PHE A 165 6.05 -2.01 10.50
CA PHE A 165 7.22 -2.16 9.65
C PHE A 165 8.30 -1.11 9.95
N SER A 166 8.24 -0.46 11.11
CA SER A 166 9.17 0.61 11.53
C SER A 166 10.65 0.22 11.48
N ASN A 167 10.94 -1.07 11.64
CA ASN A 167 12.28 -1.64 11.59
C ASN A 167 12.53 -2.53 10.36
N ASP A 168 11.59 -2.57 9.42
CA ASP A 168 11.71 -3.37 8.21
C ASP A 168 12.52 -2.60 7.15
N VAL A 169 13.81 -2.94 7.03
CA VAL A 169 14.74 -2.28 6.10
C VAL A 169 14.29 -2.35 4.64
N VAL A 170 13.55 -3.39 4.25
CA VAL A 170 13.05 -3.54 2.88
C VAL A 170 11.92 -2.53 2.66
N VAL A 171 10.97 -2.42 3.58
CA VAL A 171 9.89 -1.42 3.49
C VAL A 171 10.45 0.00 3.58
N LEU A 172 11.36 0.28 4.51
CA LEU A 172 12.00 1.59 4.64
C LEU A 172 12.75 1.99 3.37
N SER A 173 13.41 1.04 2.70
CA SER A 173 14.13 1.31 1.44
C SER A 173 13.22 1.89 0.35
N TYR A 174 11.94 1.52 0.34
CA TYR A 174 10.98 2.05 -0.62
C TYR A 174 10.83 3.56 -0.47
N PHE A 175 10.60 4.03 0.75
CA PHE A 175 10.37 5.44 1.06
C PHE A 175 11.60 6.30 0.80
N LEU A 176 12.80 5.78 1.09
CA LEU A 176 14.04 6.49 0.80
C LEU A 176 14.36 6.56 -0.70
N GLU A 177 13.91 5.58 -1.49
CA GLU A 177 14.17 5.55 -2.93
C GLU A 177 13.10 6.24 -3.78
N HIS A 178 11.88 6.37 -3.25
CA HIS A 178 10.68 6.87 -3.95
C HIS A 178 9.94 7.94 -3.13
N ASP A 179 10.69 8.77 -2.41
CA ASP A 179 10.18 9.82 -1.51
C ASP A 179 9.06 10.66 -2.13
N ARG A 180 9.30 11.25 -3.31
CA ARG A 180 8.33 12.15 -3.97
C ARG A 180 6.96 11.50 -4.22
N TYR A 181 6.94 10.21 -4.54
CA TYR A 181 5.70 9.48 -4.79
C TYR A 181 4.93 9.22 -3.49
N ALA A 182 5.64 8.86 -2.41
CA ALA A 182 5.03 8.67 -1.11
C ALA A 182 4.54 9.99 -0.53
N GLU A 183 5.35 11.05 -0.59
CA GLU A 183 5.00 12.38 -0.09
C GLU A 183 3.77 12.96 -0.80
N SER A 184 3.70 12.82 -2.14
CA SER A 184 2.56 13.30 -2.92
C SER A 184 1.26 12.58 -2.58
N VAL A 185 1.29 11.29 -2.23
CA VAL A 185 0.07 10.53 -1.92
C VAL A 185 -0.35 10.71 -0.47
N LEU A 186 0.62 10.79 0.44
CA LEU A 186 0.35 10.91 1.87
C LEU A 186 0.13 12.36 2.32
N GLY A 187 0.56 13.34 1.52
CA GLY A 187 0.49 14.75 1.91
C GLY A 187 1.42 15.09 3.09
N LEU A 188 2.42 14.25 3.33
CA LEU A 188 3.40 14.37 4.41
C LEU A 188 4.80 14.37 3.80
N ASP A 189 5.72 15.17 4.36
CA ASP A 189 7.13 15.03 3.99
C ASP A 189 7.73 13.72 4.54
N LEU A 190 8.85 13.30 3.96
CA LEU A 190 9.51 12.05 4.31
C LEU A 190 9.93 11.98 5.79
N SER A 191 10.27 13.11 6.41
CA SER A 191 10.64 13.15 7.83
C SER A 191 9.42 12.86 8.70
N SER A 192 8.28 13.49 8.41
CA SER A 192 6.99 13.26 9.07
C SER A 192 6.52 11.81 8.92
N ILE A 193 6.74 11.20 7.74
CA ILE A 193 6.46 9.77 7.52
C ILE A 193 7.31 8.90 8.46
N PHE A 194 8.61 9.20 8.61
CA PHE A 194 9.48 8.45 9.52
C PHE A 194 9.20 8.71 11.00
N GLU A 195 8.77 9.92 11.37
CA GLU A 195 8.31 10.21 12.74
C GLU A 195 7.09 9.36 13.10
N HIS A 196 6.14 9.19 12.18
CA HIS A 196 5.00 8.29 12.40
C HIS A 196 5.37 6.82 12.51
N LEU A 197 6.53 6.42 11.97
CA LEU A 197 7.06 5.06 12.04
C LEU A 197 7.75 4.76 13.37
N GLN A 198 8.38 5.75 13.99
CA GLN A 198 9.17 5.55 15.21
C GLN A 198 8.30 5.81 16.46
N GLU A 199 7.66 4.77 17.00
CA GLU A 199 6.95 4.87 18.30
C GLU A 199 7.90 5.07 19.49
N ASN A 200 9.17 4.68 19.31
CA ASN A 200 10.26 4.98 20.23
C ASN A 200 11.37 5.58 19.39
N ALA A 201 11.99 6.65 19.89
CA ALA A 201 13.16 7.28 19.28
C ALA A 201 14.33 6.30 19.20
N GLU A 202 14.28 5.36 18.26
CA GLU A 202 15.43 4.54 17.93
C GLU A 202 16.50 5.47 17.39
N THR A 203 17.65 5.46 18.04
CA THR A 203 18.79 6.37 17.83
C THR A 203 19.44 6.24 16.45
N ILE A 204 19.02 5.26 15.64
CA ILE A 204 19.62 4.97 14.33
C ILE A 204 18.67 5.39 13.22
N SER A 205 19.12 6.38 12.44
CA SER A 205 18.39 6.91 11.29
C SER A 205 17.97 5.81 10.30
N PRO A 206 16.77 5.88 9.70
CA PRO A 206 16.36 5.00 8.61
C PRO A 206 17.37 4.93 7.47
N ASN A 207 18.04 6.06 7.15
CA ASN A 207 19.10 6.10 6.13
C ASN A 207 20.25 5.16 6.46
N ILE A 208 20.67 5.09 7.73
CA ILE A 208 21.76 4.21 8.18
C ILE A 208 21.33 2.75 8.08
N LYS A 209 20.14 2.40 8.59
CA LYS A 209 19.62 1.03 8.55
C LYS A 209 19.53 0.50 7.12
N VAL A 210 18.95 1.30 6.23
CA VAL A 210 18.78 0.94 4.82
C VAL A 210 20.13 0.87 4.11
N ALA A 211 21.05 1.81 4.38
CA ALA A 211 22.38 1.76 3.76
C ALA A 211 23.16 0.49 4.13
N HIS A 212 23.13 0.07 5.40
CA HIS A 212 23.72 -1.21 5.81
C HIS A 212 23.14 -2.38 5.02
N TYR A 213 21.81 -2.47 4.96
CA TYR A 213 21.12 -3.50 4.20
C TYR A 213 21.52 -3.52 2.71
N LEU A 214 21.60 -2.34 2.08
CA LEU A 214 22.00 -2.20 0.69
C LEU A 214 23.47 -2.61 0.48
N LEU A 215 24.37 -2.27 1.40
CA LEU A 215 25.79 -2.65 1.35
C LEU A 215 25.99 -4.15 1.50
N GLU A 216 25.33 -4.77 2.48
CA GLU A 216 25.34 -6.22 2.69
C GLU A 216 24.79 -6.98 1.48
N SER A 217 23.83 -6.37 0.77
CA SER A 217 23.26 -6.90 -0.47
C SER A 217 24.11 -6.62 -1.72
N GLY A 218 25.24 -5.92 -1.59
CA GLY A 218 26.13 -5.57 -2.70
C GLY A 218 25.69 -4.38 -3.55
N TRP A 219 24.65 -3.64 -3.15
CA TRP A 219 24.09 -2.50 -3.89
C TRP A 219 24.71 -1.17 -3.46
N LYS A 220 26.03 -1.04 -3.68
CA LYS A 220 26.82 0.12 -3.23
C LYS A 220 26.32 1.47 -3.74
N ASP A 221 25.96 1.57 -5.02
CA ASP A 221 25.48 2.83 -5.60
C ASP A 221 24.17 3.31 -4.96
N ARG A 222 23.27 2.37 -4.67
CA ARG A 222 22.00 2.67 -3.98
C ARG A 222 22.26 3.10 -2.54
N ALA A 223 23.16 2.41 -1.84
CA ALA A 223 23.57 2.78 -0.48
C ALA A 223 24.15 4.20 -0.45
N LYS A 224 25.06 4.51 -1.39
CA LYS A 224 25.71 5.82 -1.54
C LYS A 224 24.68 6.93 -1.74
N LYS A 225 23.68 6.72 -2.60
CA LYS A 225 22.57 7.67 -2.79
C LYS A 225 21.81 7.93 -1.49
N VAL A 226 21.34 6.87 -0.82
CA VAL A 226 20.58 6.98 0.44
C VAL A 226 21.36 7.71 1.54
N LEU A 227 22.67 7.46 1.63
CA LEU A 227 23.55 8.11 2.60
C LEU A 227 23.77 9.59 2.26
N TYR A 228 23.96 9.95 0.99
CA TYR A 228 24.07 11.35 0.58
C TYR A 228 22.80 12.14 0.91
N ASP A 229 21.63 11.58 0.62
CA ASP A 229 20.34 12.20 0.96
C ASP A 229 20.21 12.36 2.49
N GLY A 230 20.73 11.39 3.25
CA GLY A 230 20.83 11.46 4.72
C GLY A 230 21.75 12.59 5.21
N LEU A 231 22.93 12.78 4.60
CA LEU A 231 23.84 13.88 4.94
C LEU A 231 23.28 15.25 4.60
N GLN A 232 22.50 15.39 3.53
CA GLN A 232 21.85 16.66 3.22
C GLN A 232 20.90 17.09 4.35
N LYS A 233 20.20 16.13 4.97
CA LYS A 233 19.26 16.38 6.08
C LYS A 233 19.95 16.51 7.43
N ASN A 234 21.00 15.73 7.68
CA ASN A 234 21.81 15.82 8.89
C ASN A 234 23.31 15.82 8.54
N PRO A 235 23.88 17.00 8.20
CA PRO A 235 25.27 17.10 7.76
C PRO A 235 26.29 16.64 8.80
N GLY A 236 25.93 16.61 10.09
CA GLY A 236 26.80 16.26 11.21
C GLY A 236 26.82 14.78 11.58
N ASP A 237 26.05 13.91 10.94
CA ASP A 237 25.99 12.49 11.32
C ASP A 237 27.27 11.74 10.87
N GLU A 238 28.20 11.54 11.81
CA GLU A 238 29.48 10.86 11.57
C GLU A 238 29.28 9.42 11.05
N ARG A 239 28.23 8.72 11.50
CA ARG A 239 27.95 7.33 11.08
C ARG A 239 27.63 7.25 9.59
N ILE A 240 26.95 8.27 9.04
CA ILE A 240 26.65 8.32 7.61
C ILE A 240 27.93 8.54 6.81
N ARG A 241 28.86 9.37 7.31
CA ARG A 241 30.17 9.59 6.66
C ARG A 241 31.02 8.32 6.67
N ASP A 242 31.05 7.60 7.79
CA ASP A 242 31.78 6.34 7.92
C ASP A 242 31.25 5.28 6.95
N LEU A 243 29.93 5.19 6.78
CA LEU A 243 29.32 4.28 5.81
C LEU A 243 29.58 4.69 4.36
N LEU A 244 29.62 5.99 4.07
CA LEU A 244 29.99 6.48 2.73
C LEU A 244 31.42 6.10 2.35
N ALA A 245 32.35 6.12 3.31
CA ALA A 245 33.72 5.68 3.08
C ALA A 245 33.81 4.19 2.69
N GLN A 246 32.87 3.36 3.16
CA GLN A 246 32.76 1.94 2.80
C GLN A 246 32.11 1.72 1.42
N CYS A 247 31.39 2.72 0.90
CA CYS A 247 30.73 2.63 -0.39
C CYS A 247 31.71 2.67 -1.58
N GLY A 248 32.88 3.33 -1.42
CA GLY A 248 33.89 3.50 -2.47
C GLY A 248 33.34 4.12 -3.75
#